data_AF-A0A9I9CRC5-F1
#
_entry.id   AF-A0A9I9CRC5-F1
#
_cell.length_a   1.000
_cell.length_b   1.000
_cell.length_c   1.000
_cell.angle_alpha   90.00
_cell.angle_beta   90.00
_cell.angle_gamma   90.00
#
_symmetry.space_group_name_H-M   'P 1'
#
loop_
_entity.id
_entity.type
_entity.pdbx_description
1 polymer ?
#
loop_
_entity_poly.entity_id
_entity_poly.type
_entity_poly.pdbx_seq_one_letter_code
_entity_poly.pdbx_strand_id
1 'polypeptide(L)'
;MEVKLWNDKREREMYDNFAELYAIIKATEKLEKAYIRDIISSSDYETECFKLIAHFKTLASTLKDTVPSIERFADTYKMDCPAAINRLVITGVPATVEHRAAAAASATTSAAIVAECVQNFITAMDSLKLNMVAVDQVHPLLSDLAASLNKLTILPPDFEGKTKMKEWLGRLSKMGAADELTEQQARQLHFDLESSYNSFMAALPTADAAMCQELYPHLINKSFFRYFWGYVGLDFVTFVLSVPELMGYIVTVLYQKPASFPHNFLKSLLILYCPPY
;
A
#
# COMPACT_ATOMS: atom_id res chain seq x y z
N MET A 1 47.36 46.35 0.05
CA MET A 1 47.58 45.36 -1.02
C MET A 1 46.29 44.58 -1.15
N GLU A 2 45.64 44.63 -2.30
CA GLU A 2 44.40 43.89 -2.54
C GLU A 2 44.75 42.42 -2.83
N VAL A 3 44.10 41.50 -2.13
CA VAL A 3 44.34 40.05 -2.28
C VAL A 3 43.40 39.53 -3.37
N LYS A 4 43.95 38.81 -4.35
CA LYS A 4 43.17 38.18 -5.42
C LYS A 4 42.70 36.80 -4.99
N LEU A 5 41.47 36.44 -5.37
CA LEU A 5 40.87 35.14 -5.05
C LEU A 5 41.45 33.99 -5.89
N TRP A 6 41.93 34.26 -7.09
CA TRP A 6 42.53 33.26 -7.99
C TRP A 6 43.73 33.83 -8.75
N ASN A 7 44.63 32.95 -9.19
CA ASN A 7 45.83 33.27 -9.95
C ASN A 7 45.81 32.72 -11.38
N ASP A 8 44.97 31.72 -11.66
CA ASP A 8 44.81 31.15 -13.00
C ASP A 8 43.33 30.90 -13.39
N LYS A 9 43.11 30.49 -14.65
CA LYS A 9 41.76 30.25 -15.19
C LYS A 9 41.07 29.04 -14.55
N ARG A 10 41.82 27.99 -14.20
CA ARG A 10 41.28 26.76 -13.62
C ARG A 10 40.81 27.00 -12.19
N GLU A 11 41.58 27.74 -11.41
CA GLU A 11 41.24 28.15 -10.05
C GLU A 11 40.01 29.06 -10.05
N ARG A 12 39.89 29.97 -11.03
CA ARG A 12 38.69 30.79 -11.22
C ARG A 12 37.44 29.93 -11.45
N GLU A 13 37.50 28.98 -12.40
CA GLU A 13 36.37 28.08 -12.70
C GLU A 13 35.99 27.24 -11.47
N MET A 14 36.96 26.80 -10.66
CA MET A 14 36.69 26.10 -9.40
C MET A 14 35.91 26.97 -8.41
N TYR A 15 36.32 28.23 -8.21
CA TYR A 15 35.61 29.15 -7.32
C TYR A 15 34.22 29.54 -7.85
N ASP A 16 34.04 29.65 -9.16
CA ASP A 16 32.72 29.89 -9.77
C ASP A 16 31.76 28.72 -9.45
N ASN A 17 32.24 27.48 -9.54
CA ASN A 17 31.45 26.31 -9.15
C ASN A 17 31.15 26.26 -7.64
N PHE A 18 32.08 26.68 -6.78
CA PHE A 18 31.83 26.79 -5.34
C PHE A 18 30.81 27.87 -5.02
N ALA A 19 30.86 29.00 -5.73
CA ALA A 19 29.88 30.07 -5.59
C ALA A 19 28.47 29.59 -5.97
N GLU A 20 28.34 28.83 -7.06
CA GLU A 20 27.07 28.24 -7.48
C GLU A 20 26.54 27.24 -6.44
N LEU A 21 27.40 26.36 -5.92
CA LEU A 21 27.03 25.40 -4.88
C LEU A 21 26.56 26.11 -3.61
N TYR A 22 27.29 27.15 -3.19
CA TYR A 22 26.93 27.98 -2.05
C TYR A 22 25.57 28.68 -2.27
N ALA A 23 25.35 29.22 -3.47
CA ALA A 23 24.10 29.90 -3.82
C ALA A 23 22.90 28.96 -3.78
N ILE A 24 23.01 27.76 -4.34
CA ILE A 24 21.94 26.75 -4.33
C ILE A 24 21.56 26.35 -2.90
N ILE A 25 22.55 26.08 -2.03
CA ILE A 25 22.31 25.72 -0.64
C ILE A 25 21.61 26.88 0.11
N LYS A 26 22.07 28.12 -0.06
CA LYS A 26 21.44 29.29 0.57
C LYS A 26 20.04 29.56 0.04
N ALA A 27 19.82 29.42 -1.26
CA ALA A 27 18.50 29.57 -1.87
C ALA A 27 17.53 28.53 -1.33
N THR A 28 17.96 27.26 -1.24
CA THR A 28 17.14 26.18 -0.68
C THR A 28 16.79 26.43 0.78
N GLU A 29 17.72 26.92 1.60
CA GLU A 29 17.45 27.27 3.00
C GLU A 29 16.38 28.36 3.13
N LYS A 30 16.41 29.35 2.24
CA LYS A 30 15.40 30.42 2.21
C LYS A 30 14.06 29.91 1.72
N LEU A 31 14.06 29.02 0.71
CA LEU A 31 12.85 28.40 0.19
C LEU A 31 12.15 27.56 1.28
N GLU A 32 12.87 26.70 1.99
CA GLU A 32 12.33 25.90 3.10
C GLU A 32 11.75 26.79 4.20
N LYS A 33 12.47 27.85 4.60
CA LYS A 33 11.99 28.80 5.62
C LYS A 33 10.75 29.58 5.16
N ALA A 34 10.67 29.93 3.87
CA ALA A 34 9.50 30.61 3.32
C ALA A 34 8.27 29.70 3.32
N TYR A 35 8.45 28.42 2.98
CA TYR A 35 7.39 27.42 3.03
C TYR A 35 6.90 27.17 4.46
N ILE A 36 7.81 26.98 5.42
CA ILE A 36 7.46 26.79 6.85
C ILE A 36 6.66 27.99 7.40
N ARG A 37 6.94 29.19 6.90
CA ARG A 37 6.24 30.43 7.28
C ARG A 37 4.96 30.68 6.49
N ASP A 38 4.55 29.71 5.65
CA ASP A 38 3.35 29.79 4.80
C ASP A 38 3.34 31.01 3.87
N ILE A 39 4.52 31.46 3.44
CA ILE A 39 4.67 32.62 2.54
C ILE A 39 4.45 32.22 1.07
N ILE A 40 4.71 30.96 0.74
CA ILE A 40 4.60 30.40 -0.61
C ILE A 40 3.67 29.19 -0.62
N SER A 41 2.95 29.01 -1.72
CA SER A 41 2.03 27.87 -1.87
C SER A 41 2.80 26.55 -1.96
N SER A 42 2.14 25.44 -1.61
CA SER A 42 2.74 24.10 -1.73
C SER A 42 3.11 23.75 -3.19
N SER A 43 2.33 24.21 -4.16
CA SER A 43 2.59 23.96 -5.59
C SER A 43 3.85 24.67 -6.08
N ASP A 44 4.01 25.94 -5.71
CA ASP A 44 5.17 26.74 -6.11
C ASP A 44 6.44 26.26 -5.39
N TYR A 45 6.31 25.93 -4.09
CA TYR A 45 7.38 25.32 -3.31
C TYR A 45 7.88 24.03 -3.94
N GLU A 46 6.99 23.08 -4.27
CA GLU A 46 7.38 21.81 -4.89
C GLU A 46 8.15 22.04 -6.19
N THR A 47 7.61 22.91 -7.06
CA THR A 47 8.19 23.20 -8.38
C THR A 47 9.61 23.77 -8.26
N GLU A 48 9.80 24.78 -7.41
CA GLU A 48 11.11 25.41 -7.24
C GLU A 48 12.09 24.53 -6.45
N CYS A 49 11.61 23.78 -5.47
CA CYS A 49 12.42 22.84 -4.69
C CYS A 49 12.99 21.73 -5.60
N PHE A 50 12.18 21.18 -6.52
CA PHE A 50 12.66 20.18 -7.49
C PHE A 50 13.76 20.73 -8.41
N LYS A 51 13.63 21.97 -8.89
CA LYS A 51 14.67 22.62 -9.71
C LYS A 51 15.98 22.75 -8.94
N LEU A 52 15.92 23.25 -7.70
CA LEU A 52 17.11 23.41 -6.84
C LEU A 52 17.78 22.06 -6.54
N ILE A 53 16.99 21.02 -6.25
CA ILE A 53 17.52 19.66 -6.03
C ILE A 53 18.21 19.13 -7.31
N ALA A 54 17.61 19.33 -8.48
CA ALA A 54 18.19 18.87 -9.74
C ALA A 54 19.51 19.58 -10.05
N HIS A 55 19.55 20.91 -9.88
CA HIS A 55 20.77 21.71 -10.05
C HIS A 55 21.85 21.28 -9.05
N PHE A 56 21.49 21.11 -7.78
CA PHE A 56 22.39 20.63 -6.73
C PHE A 56 23.00 19.27 -7.08
N LYS A 57 22.18 18.27 -7.47
CA LYS A 57 22.67 16.93 -7.82
C LYS A 57 23.64 16.96 -9.01
N THR A 58 23.35 17.79 -10.00
CA THR A 58 24.20 17.96 -11.19
C THR A 58 25.54 18.57 -10.81
N LEU A 59 25.53 19.64 -10.00
CA LEU A 59 26.74 20.32 -9.58
C LEU A 59 27.57 19.50 -8.58
N ALA A 60 26.93 18.87 -7.60
CA ALA A 60 27.58 18.02 -6.60
C ALA A 60 28.25 16.79 -7.23
N SER A 61 27.65 16.21 -8.28
CA SER A 61 28.29 15.10 -9.00
C SER A 61 29.54 15.55 -9.77
N THR A 62 29.50 16.74 -10.36
CA THR A 62 30.64 17.36 -11.06
C THR A 62 31.78 17.71 -10.08
N LEU A 63 31.46 18.12 -8.87
CA LEU A 63 32.42 18.55 -7.86
C LEU A 63 32.88 17.44 -6.91
N LYS A 64 32.45 16.19 -7.11
CA LYS A 64 32.67 15.10 -6.15
C LYS A 64 34.14 14.89 -5.75
N ASP A 65 35.07 15.06 -6.69
CA ASP A 65 36.50 14.89 -6.44
C ASP A 65 37.12 16.06 -5.64
N THR A 66 36.55 17.25 -5.77
CA THR A 66 37.03 18.48 -5.11
C THR A 66 36.30 18.75 -3.79
N VAL A 67 35.02 18.39 -3.71
CA VAL A 67 34.13 18.56 -2.55
C VAL A 67 33.46 17.22 -2.25
N PRO A 68 34.16 16.31 -1.56
CA PRO A 68 33.65 14.97 -1.28
C PRO A 68 32.54 14.94 -0.21
N SER A 69 32.40 16.00 0.59
CA SER A 69 31.34 16.15 1.58
C SER A 69 30.80 17.57 1.57
N ILE A 70 29.48 17.67 1.38
CA ILE A 70 28.74 18.93 1.34
C ILE A 70 28.60 19.51 2.75
N GLU A 71 28.55 18.67 3.77
CA GLU A 71 28.58 19.08 5.18
C GLU A 71 29.89 19.79 5.51
N ARG A 72 31.04 19.21 5.09
CA ARG A 72 32.35 19.87 5.28
C ARG A 72 32.46 21.17 4.51
N PHE A 73 31.86 21.25 3.32
CA PHE A 73 31.79 22.49 2.56
C PHE A 73 30.99 23.56 3.32
N ALA A 74 29.81 23.19 3.84
CA ALA A 74 28.98 24.07 4.65
C ALA A 74 29.73 24.57 5.90
N ASP A 75 30.44 23.69 6.61
CA ASP A 75 31.25 24.06 7.77
C ASP A 75 32.40 25.02 7.40
N THR A 76 33.11 24.71 6.31
CA THR A 76 34.24 25.51 5.81
C THR A 76 33.82 26.94 5.50
N TYR A 77 32.66 27.10 4.85
CA TYR A 77 32.10 28.41 4.50
C TYR A 77 31.12 28.96 5.57
N LYS A 78 31.06 28.33 6.75
CA LYS A 78 30.24 28.74 7.91
C LYS A 78 28.75 28.95 7.55
N MET A 79 28.20 28.01 6.79
CA MET A 79 26.83 28.03 6.31
C MET A 79 25.87 27.47 7.37
N ASP A 80 25.10 28.34 8.02
CA ASP A 80 23.95 27.91 8.82
C ASP A 80 22.74 27.61 7.91
N CYS A 81 22.68 26.37 7.40
CA CYS A 81 21.66 25.89 6.45
C CYS A 81 21.16 24.46 6.74
N PRO A 82 20.68 24.15 7.96
CA PRO A 82 20.28 22.80 8.34
C PRO A 82 19.09 22.27 7.53
N ALA A 83 18.13 23.12 7.14
CA ALA A 83 16.97 22.70 6.36
C ALA A 83 17.37 22.34 4.92
N ALA A 84 18.25 23.15 4.31
CA ALA A 84 18.79 22.87 2.99
C ALA A 84 19.59 21.56 2.96
N ILE A 85 20.45 21.31 3.96
CA ILE A 85 21.25 20.08 4.01
C ILE A 85 20.34 18.84 4.11
N ASN A 86 19.31 18.89 4.98
CA ASN A 86 18.33 17.82 5.06
C ASN A 86 17.61 17.61 3.71
N ARG A 87 17.18 18.69 3.05
CA ARG A 87 16.48 18.62 1.76
C ARG A 87 17.36 18.08 0.63
N LEU A 88 18.57 18.60 0.49
CA LEU A 88 19.43 18.35 -0.66
C LEU A 88 20.22 17.05 -0.55
N VAL A 89 20.70 16.72 0.66
CA VAL A 89 21.61 15.60 0.89
C VAL A 89 20.89 14.36 1.42
N ILE A 90 19.98 14.54 2.39
CA ILE A 90 19.36 13.40 3.10
C ILE A 90 18.12 12.89 2.35
N THR A 91 17.15 13.77 2.11
CA THR A 91 15.83 13.39 1.57
C THR A 91 15.80 13.40 0.04
N GLY A 92 16.34 14.46 -0.58
CA GLY A 92 16.46 14.59 -2.04
C GLY A 92 15.13 14.75 -2.77
N VAL A 93 14.04 15.03 -2.05
CA VAL A 93 12.68 15.33 -2.54
C VAL A 93 12.03 16.40 -1.65
N PRO A 94 11.05 17.22 -2.12
CA PRO A 94 10.36 18.21 -1.29
C PRO A 94 9.58 17.61 -0.11
N ALA A 95 9.36 18.40 0.96
CA ALA A 95 8.73 17.91 2.21
C ALA A 95 7.33 17.34 1.99
N THR A 96 6.55 18.01 1.14
CA THR A 96 5.18 17.65 0.80
C THR A 96 5.08 16.30 0.09
N VAL A 97 6.08 15.95 -0.71
CA VAL A 97 6.14 14.67 -1.43
C VAL A 97 6.47 13.54 -0.46
N GLU A 98 7.38 13.77 0.48
CA GLU A 98 7.70 12.83 1.55
C GLU A 98 6.46 12.53 2.41
N HIS A 99 5.75 13.56 2.86
CA HIS A 99 4.52 13.41 3.63
C HIS A 99 3.40 12.74 2.84
N ARG A 100 3.24 13.08 1.55
CA ARG A 100 2.25 12.45 0.68
C ARG A 100 2.54 10.96 0.46
N ALA A 101 3.81 10.60 0.28
CA ALA A 101 4.22 9.21 0.14
C ALA A 101 3.98 8.41 1.43
N ALA A 102 4.28 9.00 2.60
CA ALA A 102 4.00 8.38 3.89
C ALA A 102 2.48 8.19 4.13
N ALA A 103 1.66 9.17 3.78
CA ALA A 103 0.21 9.08 3.85
C ALA A 103 -0.34 8.01 2.90
N ALA A 104 0.14 7.96 1.64
CA ALA A 104 -0.25 6.96 0.66
C ALA A 104 0.16 5.53 1.06
N ALA A 105 1.36 5.35 1.63
CA ALA A 105 1.81 4.08 2.17
C ALA A 105 0.94 3.61 3.35
N SER A 106 0.54 4.54 4.22
CA SER A 106 -0.36 4.26 5.34
C SER A 106 -1.76 3.86 4.85
N ALA A 107 -2.31 4.56 3.85
CA ALA A 107 -3.59 4.24 3.24
C ALA A 107 -3.58 2.89 2.49
N THR A 108 -2.48 2.58 1.79
CA THR A 108 -2.32 1.28 1.12
C THR A 108 -2.24 0.14 2.14
N THR A 109 -1.54 0.37 3.25
CA THR A 109 -1.44 -0.61 4.35
C THR A 109 -2.80 -0.84 5.00
N SER A 110 -3.59 0.21 5.24
CA SER A 110 -4.95 0.05 5.79
C SER A 110 -5.87 -0.70 4.83
N ALA A 111 -5.84 -0.39 3.53
CA ALA A 111 -6.66 -1.10 2.53
C ALA A 111 -6.31 -2.59 2.43
N ALA A 112 -5.03 -2.94 2.47
CA ALA A 112 -4.58 -4.33 2.46
C ALA A 112 -5.08 -5.11 3.70
N ILE A 113 -5.04 -4.49 4.89
CA ILE A 113 -5.52 -5.12 6.12
C ILE A 113 -7.06 -5.24 6.13
N VAL A 114 -7.78 -4.25 5.59
CA VAL A 114 -9.24 -4.34 5.39
C VAL A 114 -9.57 -5.55 4.52
N ALA A 115 -8.91 -5.69 3.38
CA ALA A 115 -9.10 -6.82 2.48
C ALA A 115 -8.80 -8.17 3.14
N GLU A 116 -7.72 -8.26 3.92
CA GLU A 116 -7.39 -9.46 4.70
C GLU A 116 -8.53 -9.82 5.67
N CYS A 117 -9.12 -8.85 6.36
CA CYS A 117 -10.24 -9.09 7.27
C CYS A 117 -11.49 -9.57 6.54
N VAL A 118 -11.83 -8.95 5.40
CA VAL A 118 -12.97 -9.36 4.57
C VAL A 118 -12.80 -10.80 4.12
N GLN A 119 -11.62 -11.15 3.61
CA GLN A 119 -11.31 -12.52 3.20
C GLN A 119 -11.46 -13.50 4.37
N ASN A 120 -10.93 -13.17 5.55
CA ASN A 120 -10.99 -14.03 6.72
C ASN A 120 -12.43 -14.21 7.23
N PHE A 121 -13.26 -13.16 7.20
CA PHE A 121 -14.69 -13.25 7.50
C PHE A 121 -15.41 -14.20 6.54
N ILE A 122 -15.25 -14.00 5.23
CA ILE A 122 -15.89 -14.84 4.21
C ILE A 122 -15.44 -16.30 4.36
N THR A 123 -14.14 -16.52 4.50
CA THR A 123 -13.58 -17.87 4.66
C THR A 123 -14.12 -18.58 5.90
N ALA A 124 -14.19 -17.88 7.04
CA ALA A 124 -14.77 -18.44 8.26
C ALA A 124 -16.26 -18.77 8.10
N MET A 125 -17.06 -17.86 7.52
CA MET A 125 -18.48 -18.09 7.28
C MET A 125 -18.73 -19.26 6.30
N ASP A 126 -17.98 -19.33 5.20
CA ASP A 126 -18.14 -20.38 4.19
C ASP A 126 -17.70 -21.75 4.70
N SER A 127 -16.67 -21.82 5.55
CA SER A 127 -16.28 -23.08 6.20
C SER A 127 -17.42 -23.71 6.99
N LEU A 128 -18.18 -22.90 7.73
CA LEU A 128 -19.34 -23.35 8.50
C LEU A 128 -20.48 -23.80 7.58
N LYS A 129 -20.69 -23.12 6.45
CA LYS A 129 -21.69 -23.53 5.44
C LYS A 129 -21.31 -24.84 4.75
N LEU A 130 -20.01 -25.13 4.61
CA LEU A 130 -19.47 -26.40 4.12
C LEU A 130 -19.46 -27.51 5.19
N ASN A 131 -20.05 -27.26 6.37
CA ASN A 131 -20.09 -28.18 7.49
C ASN A 131 -18.70 -28.57 8.04
N MET A 132 -17.72 -27.68 7.91
CA MET A 132 -16.41 -27.80 8.57
C MET A 132 -16.53 -27.31 10.01
N VAL A 133 -16.93 -28.19 10.91
CA VAL A 133 -17.29 -27.86 12.30
C VAL A 133 -16.32 -28.39 13.35
N ALA A 134 -15.28 -29.12 12.93
CA ALA A 134 -14.23 -29.59 13.83
C ALA A 134 -13.37 -28.42 14.34
N VAL A 135 -12.94 -28.51 15.60
CA VAL A 135 -12.19 -27.43 16.27
C VAL A 135 -10.89 -27.12 15.53
N ASP A 136 -10.15 -28.14 15.05
CA ASP A 136 -8.91 -27.96 14.28
C ASP A 136 -9.10 -27.28 12.92
N GLN A 137 -10.31 -27.30 12.37
CA GLN A 137 -10.69 -26.60 11.14
C GLN A 137 -11.15 -25.16 11.41
N VAL A 138 -11.98 -24.97 12.43
CA VAL A 138 -12.60 -23.67 12.73
C VAL A 138 -11.65 -22.75 13.49
N HIS A 139 -10.89 -23.28 14.45
CA HIS A 139 -10.02 -22.48 15.32
C HIS A 139 -8.96 -21.68 14.54
N PRO A 140 -8.20 -22.24 13.57
CA PRO A 140 -7.25 -21.46 12.79
C PRO A 140 -7.90 -20.30 12.03
N LEU A 141 -9.08 -20.52 11.43
CA LEU A 141 -9.81 -19.49 10.68
C LEU A 141 -10.24 -18.32 11.58
N LEU A 142 -10.77 -18.61 12.77
CA LEU A 142 -11.12 -17.57 13.74
C LEU A 142 -9.90 -16.87 14.32
N SER A 143 -8.77 -17.58 14.47
CA SER A 143 -7.51 -17.00 14.93
C SER A 143 -6.96 -16.01 13.92
N ASP A 144 -6.96 -16.37 12.62
CA ASP A 144 -6.52 -15.49 11.54
C ASP A 144 -7.41 -14.25 11.42
N LEU A 145 -8.74 -14.43 11.53
CA LEU A 145 -9.70 -13.33 11.58
C LEU A 145 -9.47 -12.40 12.79
N ALA A 146 -9.27 -12.97 13.98
CA ALA A 146 -8.98 -12.18 15.18
C ALA A 146 -7.66 -11.40 15.04
N ALA A 147 -6.63 -12.03 14.48
CA ALA A 147 -5.34 -11.41 14.24
C ALA A 147 -5.46 -10.25 13.23
N SER A 148 -6.17 -10.46 12.12
CA SER A 148 -6.36 -9.42 11.11
C SER A 148 -7.17 -8.23 11.65
N LEU A 149 -8.23 -8.49 12.44
CA LEU A 149 -9.00 -7.44 13.10
C LEU A 149 -8.16 -6.61 14.08
N ASN A 150 -7.19 -7.23 14.77
CA ASN A 150 -6.30 -6.54 15.70
C ASN A 150 -5.23 -5.67 14.98
N LYS A 151 -4.91 -5.95 13.71
CA LYS A 151 -4.03 -5.10 12.90
C LYS A 151 -4.71 -3.78 12.49
N LEU A 152 -6.04 -3.74 12.44
CA LEU A 152 -6.81 -2.53 12.14
C LEU A 152 -6.89 -1.61 13.36
N THR A 153 -6.07 -0.55 13.32
CA THR A 153 -6.04 0.52 14.33
C THR A 153 -7.23 1.46 14.25
N ILE A 154 -7.95 1.48 13.12
CA ILE A 154 -9.19 2.26 12.94
C ILE A 154 -10.36 1.71 13.76
N LEU A 155 -10.34 0.42 14.08
CA LEU A 155 -11.40 -0.21 14.87
C LEU A 155 -11.14 0.00 16.37
N PRO A 156 -12.15 0.42 17.13
CA PRO A 156 -12.00 0.62 18.56
C PRO A 156 -11.63 -0.70 19.27
N PRO A 157 -10.94 -0.64 20.42
CA PRO A 157 -10.46 -1.83 21.12
C PRO A 157 -11.58 -2.74 21.64
N ASP A 158 -12.77 -2.18 21.87
CA ASP A 158 -14.01 -2.83 22.29
C ASP A 158 -14.96 -3.18 21.13
N PHE A 159 -14.48 -3.11 19.88
CA PHE A 159 -15.26 -3.46 18.69
C PHE A 159 -15.88 -4.87 18.83
N GLU A 160 -17.18 -4.98 18.53
CA GLU A 160 -18.00 -6.20 18.68
C GLU A 160 -17.29 -7.44 18.13
N GLY A 161 -16.79 -7.36 16.89
CA GLY A 161 -16.11 -8.48 16.25
C GLY A 161 -14.85 -8.94 16.98
N LYS A 162 -14.05 -8.03 17.56
CA LYS A 162 -12.87 -8.40 18.35
C LYS A 162 -13.26 -9.16 19.61
N THR A 163 -14.30 -8.69 20.30
CA THR A 163 -14.83 -9.32 21.51
C THR A 163 -15.39 -10.70 21.21
N LYS A 164 -16.23 -10.82 20.18
CA LYS A 164 -16.85 -12.09 19.76
C LYS A 164 -15.82 -13.13 19.33
N MET A 165 -14.83 -12.76 18.52
CA MET A 165 -13.78 -13.71 18.10
C MET A 165 -12.98 -14.22 19.31
N LYS A 166 -12.67 -13.34 20.27
CA LYS A 166 -11.97 -13.73 21.50
C LYS A 166 -12.81 -14.69 22.36
N GLU A 167 -14.11 -14.44 22.48
CA GLU A 167 -15.03 -15.33 23.20
C GLU A 167 -15.09 -16.73 22.56
N TRP A 168 -15.20 -16.79 21.23
CA TRP A 168 -15.23 -18.05 20.49
C TRP A 168 -13.91 -18.82 20.56
N LEU A 169 -12.77 -18.15 20.39
CA LEU A 169 -11.44 -18.76 20.59
C LEU A 169 -11.26 -19.26 22.03
N GLY A 170 -11.76 -18.51 23.02
CA GLY A 170 -11.75 -18.93 24.43
C GLY A 170 -12.63 -20.15 24.73
N ARG A 171 -13.65 -20.41 23.91
CA ARG A 171 -14.48 -21.63 23.98
C ARG A 171 -13.80 -22.80 23.27
N LEU A 172 -13.34 -22.60 22.03
CA LEU A 172 -12.70 -23.62 21.21
C LEU A 172 -11.40 -24.16 21.83
N SER A 173 -10.62 -23.30 22.49
CA SER A 173 -9.40 -23.71 23.21
C SER A 173 -9.63 -24.65 24.40
N LYS A 174 -10.87 -24.80 24.86
CA LYS A 174 -11.25 -25.77 25.92
C LYS A 174 -11.70 -27.12 25.36
N MET A 175 -11.83 -27.23 24.04
CA MET A 175 -12.24 -28.45 23.34
C MET A 175 -11.00 -29.12 22.75
N GLY A 176 -11.07 -30.44 22.55
CA GLY A 176 -10.06 -31.18 21.81
C GLY A 176 -10.06 -30.83 20.32
N ALA A 177 -8.93 -31.00 19.64
CA ALA A 177 -8.79 -30.68 18.22
C ALA A 177 -9.81 -31.43 17.32
N ALA A 178 -10.14 -32.67 17.68
CA ALA A 178 -11.09 -33.51 16.95
C ALA A 178 -12.55 -33.33 17.43
N ASP A 179 -12.79 -32.52 18.45
CA ASP A 179 -14.16 -32.25 18.90
C ASP A 179 -14.86 -31.37 17.86
N GLU A 180 -16.17 -31.58 17.70
CA GLU A 180 -17.00 -30.84 16.76
C GLU A 180 -17.91 -29.84 17.50
N LEU A 181 -18.14 -28.69 16.88
CA LEU A 181 -19.19 -27.77 17.31
C LEU A 181 -20.55 -28.43 17.12
N THR A 182 -21.43 -28.29 18.12
CA THR A 182 -22.83 -28.70 17.95
C THR A 182 -23.51 -27.85 16.89
N GLU A 183 -24.58 -28.36 16.28
CA GLU A 183 -25.35 -27.61 15.26
C GLU A 183 -25.81 -26.24 15.79
N GLN A 184 -26.22 -26.18 17.06
CA GLN A 184 -26.61 -24.92 17.69
C GLN A 184 -25.42 -23.97 17.85
N GLN A 185 -24.24 -24.47 18.22
CA GLN A 185 -23.02 -23.66 18.34
C GLN A 185 -22.55 -23.15 16.98
N ALA A 186 -22.56 -24.00 15.95
CA ALA A 186 -22.18 -23.62 14.59
C ALA A 186 -23.10 -22.52 14.02
N ARG A 187 -24.43 -22.65 14.22
CA ARG A 187 -25.40 -21.61 13.83
C ARG A 187 -25.18 -20.31 14.59
N GLN A 188 -24.91 -20.38 15.90
CA GLN A 188 -24.63 -19.18 16.71
C GLN A 188 -23.32 -18.50 16.29
N LEU A 189 -22.27 -19.27 15.99
CA LEU A 189 -21.00 -18.76 15.51
C LEU A 189 -21.18 -18.08 14.14
N HIS A 190 -21.93 -18.69 13.22
CA HIS A 190 -22.23 -18.07 11.93
C HIS A 190 -22.97 -16.74 12.10
N PHE A 191 -23.98 -16.70 12.97
CA PHE A 191 -24.70 -15.45 13.27
C PHE A 191 -23.78 -14.37 13.87
N ASP A 192 -22.93 -14.73 14.84
CA ASP A 192 -21.99 -13.78 15.44
C ASP A 192 -20.96 -13.27 14.40
N LEU A 193 -20.53 -14.12 13.46
CA LEU A 193 -19.65 -13.73 12.34
C LEU A 193 -20.34 -12.75 11.40
N GLU A 194 -21.59 -13.01 11.02
CA GLU A 194 -22.38 -12.15 10.14
C GLU A 194 -22.67 -10.79 10.78
N SER A 195 -23.07 -10.77 12.07
CA SER A 195 -23.25 -9.53 12.84
C SER A 195 -21.94 -8.74 12.91
N SER A 196 -20.84 -9.41 13.27
CA SER A 196 -19.52 -8.78 13.36
C SER A 196 -19.04 -8.22 12.02
N TYR A 197 -19.33 -8.91 10.91
CA TYR A 197 -19.01 -8.45 9.56
C TYR A 197 -19.82 -7.22 9.15
N ASN A 198 -21.12 -7.19 9.47
CA ASN A 198 -21.98 -6.04 9.19
C ASN A 198 -21.55 -4.81 10.01
N SER A 199 -21.27 -5.00 11.30
CA SER A 199 -20.70 -3.97 12.17
C SER A 199 -19.33 -3.51 11.66
N PHE A 200 -18.51 -4.41 11.11
CA PHE A 200 -17.21 -4.09 10.53
C PHE A 200 -17.38 -3.21 9.27
N MET A 201 -18.25 -3.60 8.36
CA MET A 201 -18.54 -2.83 7.15
C MET A 201 -19.12 -1.44 7.45
N ALA A 202 -19.96 -1.33 8.49
CA ALA A 202 -20.49 -0.04 8.94
C ALA A 202 -19.44 0.86 9.59
N ALA A 203 -18.40 0.27 10.20
CA ALA A 203 -17.31 1.00 10.85
C ALA A 203 -16.24 1.52 9.86
N LEU A 204 -16.20 1.00 8.64
CA LEU A 204 -15.29 1.50 7.61
C LEU A 204 -15.79 2.85 7.07
N PRO A 205 -14.91 3.86 6.89
CA PRO A 205 -15.29 5.14 6.32
C PRO A 205 -15.89 4.93 4.93
N THR A 206 -17.07 5.51 4.67
CA THR A 206 -17.80 5.39 3.40
C THR A 206 -17.02 5.97 2.19
N ALA A 207 -15.89 6.65 2.44
CA ALA A 207 -14.96 7.13 1.41
C ALA A 207 -14.05 6.02 0.82
N ASP A 208 -13.87 4.88 1.51
CA ASP A 208 -13.09 3.73 1.03
C ASP A 208 -13.96 2.63 0.41
N ALA A 209 -15.29 2.71 0.54
CA ALA A 209 -16.22 1.75 -0.07
C ALA A 209 -16.18 1.81 -1.62
N ALA A 210 -15.93 2.99 -2.20
CA ALA A 210 -15.69 3.14 -3.63
C ALA A 210 -14.35 2.51 -4.07
N MET A 211 -13.31 2.57 -3.22
CA MET A 211 -12.03 1.91 -3.49
C MET A 211 -12.10 0.39 -3.33
N CYS A 212 -12.95 -0.16 -2.46
CA CYS A 212 -13.13 -1.61 -2.36
C CYS A 212 -13.77 -2.21 -3.62
N GLN A 213 -14.60 -1.43 -4.34
CA GLN A 213 -15.11 -1.80 -5.66
C GLN A 213 -14.04 -1.70 -6.77
N GLU A 214 -13.07 -0.78 -6.65
CA GLU A 214 -11.93 -0.66 -7.57
C GLU A 214 -10.71 -1.55 -7.25
N LEU A 215 -10.57 -2.04 -6.01
CA LEU A 215 -9.46 -2.90 -5.56
C LEU A 215 -9.81 -4.40 -5.57
N TYR A 216 -11.09 -4.75 -5.73
CA TYR A 216 -11.54 -6.11 -6.07
C TYR A 216 -10.70 -6.79 -7.19
N PRO A 217 -10.29 -6.10 -8.28
CA PRO A 217 -9.44 -6.68 -9.32
C PRO A 217 -7.99 -7.01 -8.91
N HIS A 218 -7.48 -6.60 -7.75
CA HIS A 218 -6.09 -6.85 -7.34
C HIS A 218 -5.92 -7.98 -6.32
N LEU A 219 -6.96 -8.34 -5.56
CA LEU A 219 -6.93 -9.44 -4.58
C LEU A 219 -7.17 -10.82 -5.22
N ILE A 220 -7.66 -10.86 -6.46
CA ILE A 220 -7.71 -12.05 -7.31
C ILE A 220 -6.30 -12.30 -7.89
N ASN A 221 -5.27 -12.44 -7.05
CA ASN A 221 -3.96 -12.86 -7.55
C ASN A 221 -3.23 -13.86 -6.64
N LYS A 222 -2.78 -14.93 -7.31
CA LYS A 222 -2.05 -16.13 -6.89
C LYS A 222 -2.72 -17.11 -5.93
N SER A 223 -3.28 -16.69 -4.80
CA SER A 223 -3.78 -17.66 -3.80
C SER A 223 -5.16 -18.23 -4.16
N PHE A 224 -6.06 -17.37 -4.65
CA PHE A 224 -7.43 -17.77 -5.04
C PHE A 224 -7.43 -18.76 -6.22
N PHE A 225 -6.65 -18.48 -7.27
CA PHE A 225 -6.52 -19.38 -8.42
C PHE A 225 -5.87 -20.73 -8.07
N ARG A 226 -4.95 -20.76 -7.09
CA ARG A 226 -4.27 -21.99 -6.68
C ARG A 226 -5.16 -22.90 -5.83
N TYR A 227 -6.07 -22.33 -5.04
CA TYR A 227 -7.07 -23.09 -4.28
C TYR A 227 -8.26 -23.54 -5.14
N PHE A 228 -8.79 -22.67 -6.01
CA PHE A 228 -9.99 -22.99 -6.79
C PHE A 228 -9.73 -24.01 -7.91
N TRP A 229 -8.52 -24.01 -8.52
CA TRP A 229 -8.15 -24.99 -9.55
C TRP A 229 -7.85 -26.39 -8.99
N GLY A 230 -7.62 -26.50 -7.67
CA GLY A 230 -7.25 -27.76 -7.01
C GLY A 230 -8.42 -28.69 -6.68
N TYR A 231 -9.67 -28.21 -6.65
CA TYR A 231 -10.76 -28.96 -6.02
C TYR A 231 -12.09 -29.06 -6.77
N VAL A 232 -12.32 -28.33 -7.88
CA VAL A 232 -13.58 -28.46 -8.61
C VAL A 232 -13.33 -28.40 -10.12
N GLY A 233 -13.17 -29.57 -10.73
CA GLY A 233 -13.43 -29.72 -12.16
C GLY A 233 -14.95 -29.74 -12.36
N LEU A 234 -15.47 -28.86 -13.23
CA LEU A 234 -16.89 -28.58 -13.55
C LEU A 234 -17.55 -27.67 -12.49
N ASP A 235 -17.85 -26.37 -12.66
CA ASP A 235 -18.18 -25.59 -13.85
C ASP A 235 -17.78 -24.11 -13.66
N PHE A 236 -16.59 -23.75 -14.15
CA PHE A 236 -16.15 -22.35 -14.20
C PHE A 236 -17.09 -21.47 -15.04
N VAL A 237 -17.71 -22.06 -16.07
CA VAL A 237 -18.63 -21.37 -16.98
C VAL A 237 -19.92 -20.95 -16.27
N THR A 238 -20.49 -21.82 -15.43
CA THR A 238 -21.71 -21.53 -14.67
C THR A 238 -21.49 -20.41 -13.64
N PHE A 239 -20.31 -20.40 -13.00
CA PHE A 239 -19.92 -19.33 -12.08
C PHE A 239 -19.77 -17.98 -12.80
N VAL A 240 -19.07 -17.95 -13.94
CA VAL A 240 -18.87 -16.74 -14.75
C VAL A 240 -20.18 -16.19 -15.31
N LEU A 241 -21.14 -17.06 -15.68
CA LEU A 241 -22.46 -16.65 -16.13
C LEU A 241 -23.38 -16.16 -15.00
N SER A 242 -23.15 -16.57 -13.76
CA SER A 242 -23.91 -16.10 -12.59
C SER A 242 -23.52 -14.71 -12.10
N VAL A 243 -22.39 -14.16 -12.58
CA VAL A 243 -21.89 -12.83 -12.19
C VAL A 243 -21.59 -12.00 -13.45
N PRO A 244 -22.58 -11.26 -13.99
CA PRO A 244 -22.44 -10.51 -15.25
C PRO A 244 -21.30 -9.48 -15.24
N GLU A 245 -20.93 -8.98 -14.07
CA GLU A 245 -19.86 -7.99 -13.86
C GLU A 245 -18.45 -8.60 -14.05
N LEU A 246 -18.30 -9.91 -13.81
CA LEU A 246 -17.05 -10.66 -14.00
C LEU A 246 -16.75 -10.91 -15.49
N MET A 247 -17.78 -10.97 -16.34
CA MET A 247 -17.62 -11.15 -17.78
C MET A 247 -16.94 -9.97 -18.46
N GLY A 248 -17.33 -8.73 -18.10
CA GLY A 248 -16.67 -7.52 -18.61
C GLY A 248 -15.19 -7.44 -18.23
N TYR A 249 -14.86 -7.94 -17.03
CA TYR A 249 -13.50 -8.00 -16.52
C TYR A 249 -12.62 -9.03 -17.25
N ILE A 250 -13.13 -10.26 -17.46
CA ILE A 250 -12.40 -11.32 -18.19
C ILE A 250 -12.06 -10.86 -19.62
N VAL A 251 -13.01 -10.22 -20.32
CA VAL A 251 -12.78 -9.69 -21.67
C VAL A 251 -11.71 -8.58 -21.67
N THR A 252 -11.72 -7.69 -20.69
CA THR A 252 -10.75 -6.57 -20.59
C THR A 252 -9.34 -7.07 -20.30
N VAL A 253 -9.20 -8.05 -19.40
CA VAL A 253 -7.89 -8.65 -19.04
C VAL A 253 -7.32 -9.48 -20.19
N LEU A 254 -8.17 -10.17 -20.95
CA LEU A 254 -7.76 -10.91 -22.15
C LEU A 254 -7.25 -10.00 -23.27
N TYR A 255 -7.86 -8.82 -23.40
CA TYR A 255 -7.44 -7.83 -24.39
C TYR A 255 -6.06 -7.23 -24.06
N GLN A 256 -5.74 -7.07 -22.77
CA GLN A 256 -4.47 -6.49 -22.33
C GLN A 256 -3.32 -7.49 -22.23
N LYS A 257 -3.57 -8.78 -21.91
CA LYS A 257 -2.51 -9.81 -21.77
C LYS A 257 -2.96 -11.22 -22.19
N PRO A 258 -2.95 -11.53 -23.51
CA PRO A 258 -3.43 -12.81 -24.02
C PRO A 258 -2.54 -14.02 -23.66
N ALA A 259 -1.25 -13.81 -23.42
CA ALA A 259 -0.27 -14.89 -23.17
C ALA A 259 -0.32 -15.48 -21.75
N SER A 260 -1.07 -14.87 -20.83
CA SER A 260 -1.15 -15.28 -19.41
C SER A 260 -2.15 -16.40 -19.15
N PHE A 261 -2.93 -16.80 -20.16
CA PHE A 261 -4.03 -17.75 -19.99
C PHE A 261 -3.75 -19.06 -20.72
N PRO A 262 -4.04 -20.22 -20.09
CA PRO A 262 -3.86 -21.52 -20.73
C PRO A 262 -4.81 -21.66 -21.93
N HIS A 263 -4.34 -22.30 -23.00
CA HIS A 263 -5.06 -22.39 -24.29
C HIS A 263 -6.47 -23.00 -24.20
N ASN A 264 -6.72 -23.84 -23.19
CA ASN A 264 -8.04 -24.43 -22.92
C ASN A 264 -9.04 -23.40 -22.35
N PHE A 265 -8.57 -22.41 -21.59
CA PHE A 265 -9.38 -21.31 -21.07
C PHE A 265 -9.88 -20.41 -22.21
N LEU A 266 -8.99 -20.08 -23.15
CA LEU A 266 -9.34 -19.30 -24.34
C LEU A 266 -10.36 -20.03 -25.23
N LYS A 267 -10.26 -21.36 -25.35
CA LYS A 267 -11.23 -22.19 -26.10
C LYS A 267 -12.62 -22.18 -25.46
N SER A 268 -12.73 -22.34 -24.14
CA SER A 268 -14.02 -22.29 -23.45
C SER A 268 -14.71 -20.92 -23.56
N LEU A 269 -13.93 -19.85 -23.57
CA LEU A 269 -14.46 -18.49 -23.73
C LEU A 269 -14.91 -18.18 -25.17
N LEU A 270 -14.19 -18.72 -26.17
CA LEU A 270 -14.57 -18.60 -27.58
C LEU A 270 -15.92 -19.29 -27.88
N ILE A 271 -16.20 -20.42 -27.23
CA ILE A 271 -17.49 -21.14 -27.35
C ILE A 271 -18.65 -20.30 -26.80
N LEU A 272 -18.41 -19.46 -25.79
CA LEU A 272 -19.42 -18.55 -25.20
C LEU A 272 -19.70 -17.32 -26.07
N TYR A 273 -18.71 -16.80 -26.80
CA TYR A 273 -18.83 -15.58 -27.60
C TYR A 273 -19.12 -15.82 -29.09
N CYS A 274 -18.90 -17.03 -29.60
CA CYS A 274 -19.19 -17.40 -30.98
C CYS A 274 -19.89 -18.77 -30.99
N PRO A 275 -21.21 -18.83 -30.76
CA PRO A 275 -21.94 -20.09 -30.86
C PRO A 275 -21.84 -20.59 -32.32
N PRO A 276 -21.58 -21.89 -32.54
CA PRO A 276 -21.57 -22.44 -33.89
C PRO A 276 -22.98 -22.29 -34.48
N TYR A 277 -23.07 -21.61 -35.62
CA TYR A 277 -24.19 -21.82 -36.55
C TYR A 277 -24.08 -23.19 -37.20
#